data_AF-A0A927TKE4-F1
#
_entry.id   AF-A0A927TKE4-F1
#
_cell.length_a   1.000
_cell.length_b   1.000
_cell.length_c   1.000
_cell.angle_alpha   90.00
_cell.angle_beta   90.00
_cell.angle_gamma   90.00
#
_symmetry.space_group_name_H-M   'P 1'
#
loop_
_entity.id
_entity.type
_entity.pdbx_description
1 polymer ?
#
loop_
_entity_poly.entity_id
_entity_poly.type
_entity_poly.pdbx_seq_one_letter_code
_entity_poly.pdbx_strand_id
1 'polypeptide(L)' 'MDIKEKINDIVEKIKDNPDIKEQFEKDPVKAIEKLIGVDLPDDVIEKVIDGVKAKLTADKIGDIAGKFKKLF' A
#
# COMPACT_ATOMS: atom_id res chain seq x y z
N MET A 1 -4.36 -3.32 18.68
CA MET A 1 -4.72 -2.80 17.34
C MET A 1 -3.41 -2.46 16.65
N ASP A 2 -2.92 -3.38 15.83
CA ASP A 2 -1.63 -3.21 15.16
C ASP A 2 -1.85 -2.48 13.84
N ILE A 3 -1.63 -1.17 13.86
CA ILE A 3 -1.66 -0.33 12.64
C ILE A 3 -0.71 -0.90 11.57
N LYS A 4 0.39 -1.53 11.99
CA LYS A 4 1.33 -2.22 11.09
C LYS A 4 0.71 -3.40 10.36
N GLU A 5 -0.10 -4.23 11.02
CA GLU A 5 -0.82 -5.32 10.36
C GLU A 5 -1.83 -4.77 9.36
N LYS A 6 -2.60 -3.75 9.74
CA LYS A 6 -3.52 -3.08 8.81
C LYS A 6 -2.80 -2.55 7.57
N ILE A 7 -1.64 -1.92 7.72
CA ILE A 7 -0.82 -1.47 6.59
C ILE A 7 -0.44 -2.65 5.69
N ASN A 8 0.00 -3.76 6.26
CA ASN A 8 0.39 -4.95 5.49
C ASN A 8 -0.79 -5.53 4.71
N ASP A 9 -1.92 -5.74 5.37
CA ASP A 9 -3.15 -6.25 4.74
C ASP A 9 -3.60 -5.35 3.59
N ILE A 10 -3.53 -4.04 3.77
CA ILE A 10 -3.92 -3.08 2.73
C ILE A 10 -2.95 -3.13 1.56
N VAL A 11 -1.64 -3.19 1.82
CA VAL A 11 -0.63 -3.36 0.76
C VAL A 11 -0.89 -4.63 -0.03
N GLU A 12 -1.15 -5.75 0.65
CA GLU A 12 -1.45 -7.03 -0.03
C GLU A 12 -2.72 -6.93 -0.87
N LYS A 13 -3.82 -6.40 -0.32
CA LYS A 13 -5.05 -6.18 -1.09
C LYS A 13 -4.85 -5.27 -2.29
N ILE A 14 -4.04 -4.22 -2.16
CA ILE A 14 -3.70 -3.30 -3.26
C ILE A 14 -2.85 -4.01 -4.32
N LYS A 15 -1.88 -4.84 -3.91
CA LYS A 15 -1.04 -5.60 -4.86
C LYS A 15 -1.86 -6.64 -5.62
N ASP A 16 -2.77 -7.32 -4.93
CA ASP A 16 -3.58 -8.40 -5.50
C ASP A 16 -4.73 -7.86 -6.36
N ASN A 17 -5.21 -6.63 -6.09
CA ASN A 17 -6.32 -6.02 -6.83
C ASN A 17 -5.86 -4.77 -7.61
N PRO A 18 -5.66 -4.89 -8.93
CA PRO A 18 -5.24 -3.77 -9.77
C PRO A 18 -6.24 -2.60 -9.76
N ASP A 19 -7.54 -2.86 -9.62
CA ASP A 19 -8.56 -1.81 -9.51
C ASP A 19 -8.38 -0.95 -8.25
N ILE A 20 -8.07 -1.59 -7.11
CA ILE A 20 -7.82 -0.90 -5.84
C ILE A 20 -6.51 -0.14 -5.93
N LYS A 21 -5.50 -0.69 -6.61
CA LYS A 21 -4.24 0.01 -6.86
C LYS A 21 -4.45 1.28 -7.67
N GLU A 22 -5.22 1.22 -8.76
CA GLU A 22 -5.51 2.40 -9.56
C GLU A 22 -6.33 3.42 -8.75
N GLN A 23 -7.28 2.94 -7.95
CA GLN A 23 -8.03 3.80 -7.04
C GLN A 23 -7.13 4.42 -5.97
N PHE A 24 -6.16 3.68 -5.43
CA PHE A 24 -5.21 4.17 -4.43
C PHE A 24 -4.21 5.18 -5.02
N GLU A 25 -3.81 5.00 -6.28
CA GLU A 25 -2.97 5.97 -6.99
C GLU A 25 -3.72 7.29 -7.25
N LYS A 26 -5.04 7.23 -7.51
CA LYS A 26 -5.91 8.39 -7.71
C LYS A 26 -6.33 9.06 -6.41
N ASP A 27 -6.77 8.26 -5.45
CA ASP A 27 -7.40 8.71 -4.20
C ASP A 27 -7.08 7.71 -3.06
N PRO A 28 -5.88 7.80 -2.47
CA PRO A 28 -5.39 6.83 -1.48
C PRO A 28 -6.23 6.84 -0.20
N VAL A 29 -6.74 8.00 0.21
CA VAL A 29 -7.62 8.16 1.39
C VAL A 29 -8.88 7.32 1.20
N LYS A 30 -9.63 7.55 0.11
CA LYS A 30 -10.85 6.79 -0.16
C LYS A 30 -10.61 5.29 -0.33
N ALA A 31 -9.48 4.90 -0.94
CA ALA A 31 -9.14 3.49 -1.09
C ALA A 31 -8.93 2.82 0.28
N ILE A 32 -8.24 3.49 1.20
CA ILE A 32 -7.97 3.02 2.57
C ILE A 32 -9.27 2.98 3.38
N GLU A 33 -10.08 4.04 3.35
CA GLU A 33 -11.38 4.09 4.03
C GLU A 33 -12.30 2.97 3.57
N LYS A 34 -12.42 2.75 2.26
CA LYS A 34 -13.21 1.62 1.71
C LYS A 34 -12.67 0.25 2.12
N LEU A 35 -11.36 0.10 2.25
CA LEU A 35 -10.73 -1.16 2.62
C LEU A 35 -10.90 -1.51 4.10
N ILE A 36 -10.82 -0.50 4.98
CA ILE A 36 -10.89 -0.70 6.43
C ILE A 36 -12.34 -0.59 6.93
N GLY A 37 -13.21 0.15 6.23
CA GLY A 37 -14.62 0.31 6.55
C GLY A 37 -14.87 1.04 7.88
N VAL A 38 -13.89 1.81 8.36
CA VAL A 38 -13.97 2.59 9.60
C VAL A 38 -13.39 3.98 9.37
N ASP A 39 -14.01 4.99 9.98
CA ASP A 39 -13.49 6.36 10.00
C ASP A 39 -12.28 6.42 10.94
N LEU A 40 -11.09 6.38 10.34
CA LEU A 40 -9.83 6.62 11.04
C LEU A 40 -9.57 8.12 11.12
N PRO A 41 -8.86 8.60 12.15
CA PRO A 41 -8.37 9.97 12.17
C PRO A 41 -7.46 10.23 10.96
N ASP A 42 -7.56 11.41 10.35
CA ASP A 42 -6.78 11.81 9.18
C ASP A 42 -5.27 11.55 9.36
N ASP A 43 -4.72 11.90 10.54
CA ASP A 43 -3.31 11.66 10.89
C ASP A 43 -2.90 10.18 10.81
N VAL A 44 -3.83 9.27 11.12
CA VAL A 44 -3.58 7.83 11.05
C VAL A 44 -3.72 7.36 9.61
N ILE A 45 -4.71 7.85 8.88
CA ILE A 45 -4.89 7.54 7.45
C ILE A 45 -3.65 7.93 6.66
N GLU A 46 -3.12 9.14 6.85
CA GLU A 46 -1.90 9.59 6.19
C GLU A 46 -0.72 8.67 6.49
N LYS A 47 -0.50 8.30 7.76
CA LYS A 47 0.56 7.35 8.14
C LYS A 47 0.40 5.98 7.49
N VAL A 48 -0.84 5.49 7.36
CA VAL A 48 -1.13 4.23 6.67
C VAL A 48 -0.83 4.37 5.18
N ILE A 49 -1.30 5.45 4.54
CA ILE A 49 -1.03 5.75 3.12
C ILE A 49 0.47 5.80 2.85
N ASP A 50 1.23 6.52 3.68
CA ASP A 50 2.68 6.63 3.54
C ASP A 50 3.36 5.29 3.73
N GLY A 51 2.95 4.52 4.75
CA GLY A 51 3.45 3.16 4.95
C GLY A 51 3.17 2.24 3.76
N VAL A 52 1.97 2.33 3.18
CA VAL A 52 1.54 1.56 2.01
C VAL A 52 2.36 1.97 0.78
N LYS A 53 2.48 3.27 0.49
CA LYS A 53 3.29 3.81 -0.63
C LYS A 53 4.76 3.42 -0.50
N ALA A 54 5.32 3.54 0.71
CA ALA A 54 6.70 3.19 1.00
C ALA A 54 6.94 1.70 0.74
N LYS A 55 6.06 0.81 1.23
CA LYS A 55 6.14 -0.64 0.94
C LYS A 55 6.05 -0.93 -0.56
N LEU A 56 5.04 -0.40 -1.24
CA LEU A 56 4.85 -0.61 -2.68
C LEU A 56 6.07 -0.15 -3.49
N THR A 57 6.70 0.95 -3.10
CA THR A 57 7.92 1.46 -3.74
C THR A 57 9.13 0.59 -3.42
N ALA A 58 9.30 0.19 -2.16
CA ALA A 58 10.37 -0.71 -1.74
C ALA A 58 10.29 -2.07 -2.46
N ASP A 59 9.09 -2.63 -2.60
CA ASP A 59 8.86 -3.87 -3.35
C ASP A 59 9.21 -3.73 -4.83
N LYS A 60 8.79 -2.62 -5.49
CA LYS A 60 9.16 -2.34 -6.88
C LYS A 60 10.68 -2.27 -7.06
N ILE A 61 11.39 -1.60 -6.14
CA ILE A 61 12.86 -1.50 -6.18
C ILE A 61 13.50 -2.89 -5.96
N GLY A 62 13.00 -3.66 -5.00
CA GLY A 62 13.44 -5.03 -4.73
C GLY A 62 13.28 -5.94 -5.94
N ASP A 63 12.14 -5.87 -6.63
CA ASP A 63 11.88 -6.62 -7.85
C ASP A 63 12.82 -6.22 -8.99
N ILE A 64 13.09 -4.93 -9.17
CA ILE A 64 14.01 -4.43 -10.21
C ILE A 64 15.44 -4.87 -9.90
N ALA A 65 15.91 -4.71 -8.65
CA ALA A 65 17.24 -5.12 -8.23
C ALA A 65 17.43 -6.65 -8.34
N GLY A 66 16.42 -7.42 -7.98
CA GLY A 66 16.41 -8.87 -8.11
C GLY A 66 16.45 -9.33 -9.58
N LYS A 67 15.70 -8.66 -10.46
CA LYS A 67 15.74 -8.91 -11.92
C LYS A 67 17.08 -8.52 -12.53
N PHE A 68 17.65 -7.38 -12.12
CA PHE A 68 18.96 -6.93 -12.57
C PHE A 68 20.04 -7.95 -12.18
N LYS A 69 20.08 -8.41 -10.93
CA LYS A 69 21.03 -9.44 -10.48
C LYS A 69 20.87 -10.79 -11.18
N LYS A 70 19.70 -11.10 -11.76
CA LYS A 70 19.49 -12.30 -12.58
C LYS A 70 19.96 -12.14 -14.03
N LEU A 71 20.10 -10.90 -14.51
CA LEU A 71 20.47 -10.57 -15.88
C LEU A 71 21.98 -10.36 -16.09
N PHE A 72 22.74 -10.15 -15.01
CA PHE A 72 24.20 -10.00 -14.98
C PHE A 72 24.85 -11.17 -14.24
#